data_AF-A0A0Q4QV41-F1
#
_entry.id   AF-A0A0Q4QV41-F1
#
_cell.length_a   1.000
_cell.length_b   1.000
_cell.length_c   1.000
_cell.angle_alpha   90.00
_cell.angle_beta   90.00
_cell.angle_gamma   90.00
#
_symmetry.space_group_name_H-M   'P 1'
#
loop_
_entity.id
_entity.type
_entity.pdbx_description
1 polymer ?
#
loop_
_entity_poly.entity_id
_entity_poly.type
_entity_poly.pdbx_seq_one_letter_code
_entity_poly.pdbx_strand_id
1 'polypeptide(L)'
;MTPSSLPALAIQVVRIVAAAAACTLLAFAGTAADDPWRPYRVAIGRQCPAKHLEWLSPADLRDVIETYEASAAPRTHAAMSVAEAGRCATTMAGATCGNVAEIEAVRGAGELPALAASVCAAFVKCRGQSDCIAAEPPTTAPKH
;
A
#
# COMPACT_ATOMS: atom_id res chain seq x y z
N MET A 1 -9.09 -42.23 70.16
CA MET A 1 -9.45 -41.38 71.32
C MET A 1 -9.33 -39.92 70.88
N THR A 2 -10.33 -39.11 71.28
CA THR A 2 -10.56 -37.65 71.08
C THR A 2 -10.88 -37.16 69.64
N PRO A 3 -11.66 -36.07 69.46
CA PRO A 3 -13.13 -36.04 69.69
C PRO A 3 -13.93 -35.35 68.56
N SER A 4 -15.26 -35.48 68.61
CA SER A 4 -16.25 -34.66 67.88
C SER A 4 -16.33 -33.23 68.42
N SER A 5 -16.60 -32.22 67.57
CA SER A 5 -17.53 -31.09 67.79
C SER A 5 -17.60 -30.13 66.57
N LEU A 6 -18.81 -29.95 66.03
CA LEU A 6 -19.32 -29.02 65.00
C LEU A 6 -19.49 -27.58 65.60
N PRO A 7 -19.72 -26.45 64.85
CA PRO A 7 -20.83 -26.31 63.90
C PRO A 7 -20.70 -25.33 62.70
N ALA A 8 -21.71 -25.48 61.86
CA ALA A 8 -22.11 -24.61 60.75
C ALA A 8 -22.26 -23.14 61.15
N LEU A 9 -21.81 -22.23 60.28
CA LEU A 9 -22.47 -20.96 59.94
C LEU A 9 -21.62 -20.21 58.89
N ALA A 10 -21.84 -20.54 57.63
CA ALA A 10 -21.74 -19.58 56.53
C ALA A 10 -22.44 -20.17 55.30
N ILE A 11 -23.71 -20.50 55.48
CA ILE A 11 -24.65 -20.70 54.39
C ILE A 11 -24.80 -19.33 53.70
N GLN A 12 -24.54 -19.31 52.39
CA GLN A 12 -25.05 -18.35 51.42
C GLN A 12 -24.67 -16.88 51.60
N VAL A 13 -23.56 -16.47 50.97
CA VAL A 13 -23.54 -15.18 50.29
C VAL A 13 -23.13 -15.41 48.85
N VAL A 14 -24.17 -15.46 48.01
CA VAL A 14 -24.14 -14.99 46.62
C VAL A 14 -23.34 -15.87 45.66
N ARG A 15 -24.07 -16.83 45.10
CA ARG A 15 -23.91 -17.26 43.70
C ARG A 15 -23.74 -16.02 42.79
N ILE A 16 -22.99 -16.21 41.71
CA ILE A 16 -22.84 -15.34 40.53
C ILE A 16 -21.54 -14.52 40.53
N VAL A 17 -20.46 -15.11 40.03
CA VAL A 17 -19.71 -14.49 38.93
C VAL A 17 -19.51 -15.57 37.88
N ALA A 18 -20.34 -15.48 36.86
CA ALA A 18 -20.37 -16.37 35.72
C ALA A 18 -19.04 -16.34 34.97
N ALA A 19 -18.69 -17.51 34.44
CA ALA A 19 -17.68 -17.69 33.40
C ALA A 19 -17.91 -16.69 32.25
N ALA A 20 -17.04 -15.70 32.11
CA ALA A 20 -17.00 -14.80 30.97
C ALA A 20 -15.56 -14.29 30.76
N ALA A 21 -14.61 -15.20 30.63
CA ALA A 21 -13.24 -14.89 30.21
C ALA A 21 -12.94 -15.48 28.82
N ALA A 22 -13.95 -15.46 27.94
CA ALA A 22 -13.86 -15.98 26.57
C ALA A 22 -14.54 -15.01 25.61
N CYS A 23 -14.02 -13.79 25.49
CA CYS A 23 -14.35 -12.91 24.37
C CYS A 23 -13.42 -11.69 24.41
N THR A 24 -12.44 -11.65 23.51
CA THR A 24 -11.91 -10.45 22.80
C THR A 24 -10.44 -10.61 22.38
N LEU A 25 -10.08 -11.76 21.81
CA LEU A 25 -9.06 -11.76 20.76
C LEU A 25 -9.80 -11.63 19.43
N LEU A 26 -10.38 -10.45 19.19
CA LEU A 26 -10.76 -10.05 17.85
C LEU A 26 -9.46 -9.90 17.08
N ALA A 27 -9.12 -10.95 16.35
CA ALA A 27 -7.99 -10.99 15.45
C ALA A 27 -8.07 -9.79 14.52
N PHE A 28 -7.05 -8.93 14.57
CA PHE A 28 -6.79 -7.95 13.51
C PHE A 28 -6.26 -8.70 12.28
N ALA A 29 -7.13 -9.49 11.66
CA ALA A 29 -6.90 -9.99 10.32
C ALA A 29 -7.16 -8.82 9.36
N GLY A 30 -6.26 -7.83 9.35
CA GLY A 30 -6.12 -6.93 8.21
C GLY A 30 -5.74 -7.83 7.04
N THR A 31 -6.74 -8.25 6.26
CA THR A 31 -6.49 -9.20 5.18
C THR A 31 -5.56 -8.51 4.21
N ALA A 32 -4.45 -9.17 3.87
CA ALA A 32 -3.54 -8.66 2.88
C ALA A 32 -4.28 -8.26 1.58
N ALA A 33 -5.49 -8.79 1.32
CA ALA A 33 -6.36 -8.44 0.20
C ALA A 33 -6.54 -6.93 -0.07
N ASP A 34 -6.43 -6.06 0.95
CA ASP A 34 -6.70 -4.62 0.80
C ASP A 34 -5.48 -3.74 0.49
N ASP A 35 -4.30 -4.33 0.22
CA ASP A 35 -3.11 -3.53 -0.12
C ASP A 35 -3.23 -2.92 -1.53
N PRO A 36 -3.47 -1.59 -1.65
CA PRO A 36 -3.74 -0.96 -2.93
C PRO A 36 -2.50 -0.91 -3.84
N TRP A 37 -1.31 -1.12 -3.26
CA TRP A 37 -0.04 -1.16 -3.99
C TRP A 37 0.25 -2.53 -4.59
N ARG A 38 -0.42 -3.61 -4.15
CA ARG A 38 -0.12 -4.96 -4.63
C ARG A 38 -0.19 -5.08 -6.16
N PRO A 39 -1.24 -4.58 -6.86
CA PRO A 39 -1.31 -4.72 -8.31
C PRO A 39 -0.11 -4.07 -9.00
N TYR A 40 0.29 -2.87 -8.55
CA TYR A 40 1.46 -2.17 -9.06
C TYR A 40 2.76 -2.95 -8.80
N ARG A 41 2.99 -3.41 -7.56
CA ARG A 41 4.18 -4.21 -7.21
C ARG A 41 4.28 -5.51 -8.01
N VAL A 42 3.14 -6.16 -8.29
CA VAL A 42 3.10 -7.34 -9.16
C VAL A 42 3.44 -6.97 -10.61
N ALA A 43 2.92 -5.84 -11.13
CA ALA A 43 3.20 -5.39 -12.49
C ALA A 43 4.69 -5.06 -12.70
N ILE A 44 5.30 -4.28 -11.80
CA ILE A 44 6.74 -3.96 -11.88
C ILE A 44 7.62 -5.20 -11.67
N GLY A 45 7.24 -6.10 -10.76
CA GLY A 45 7.97 -7.33 -10.51
C GLY A 45 7.95 -8.28 -11.71
N ARG A 46 6.89 -8.25 -12.53
CA ARG A 46 6.83 -8.98 -13.80
C ARG A 46 7.64 -8.30 -14.89
N GLN A 47 7.57 -6.97 -14.99
CA GLN A 47 8.20 -6.21 -16.07
C GLN A 47 9.73 -6.13 -15.91
N CYS A 48 10.22 -6.00 -14.68
CA CYS A 48 11.64 -5.82 -14.39
C CYS A 48 12.07 -6.40 -13.03
N PRO A 49 12.01 -7.73 -12.86
CA PRO A 49 12.26 -8.38 -11.56
C PRO A 49 13.65 -8.11 -10.98
N ALA A 50 14.67 -7.96 -11.82
CA ALA A 50 16.05 -7.74 -11.37
C ALA A 50 16.34 -6.30 -10.91
N LYS A 51 15.39 -5.37 -11.08
CA LYS A 51 15.59 -3.95 -10.78
C LYS A 51 15.15 -3.53 -9.38
N HIS A 52 14.37 -4.36 -8.66
CA HIS A 52 13.88 -4.06 -7.31
C HIS A 52 13.12 -2.71 -7.19
N LEU A 53 12.32 -2.35 -8.20
CA LEU A 53 11.62 -1.05 -8.24
C LEU A 53 10.47 -0.93 -7.21
N GLU A 54 10.16 -2.01 -6.49
CA GLU A 54 9.32 -1.97 -5.28
C GLU A 54 9.92 -1.13 -4.14
N TRP A 55 11.18 -0.73 -4.26
CA TRP A 55 11.90 0.13 -3.30
C TRP A 55 11.96 1.60 -3.72
N LEU A 56 11.29 2.01 -4.80
CA LEU A 56 11.21 3.41 -5.17
C LEU A 56 10.60 4.24 -4.03
N SER A 57 11.17 5.43 -3.82
CA SER A 57 10.53 6.39 -2.93
C SER A 57 9.19 6.85 -3.53
N PRO A 58 8.21 7.26 -2.70
CA PRO A 58 6.97 7.82 -3.22
C PRO A 58 7.18 9.02 -4.15
N ALA A 59 8.21 9.85 -3.90
CA ALA A 59 8.51 11.02 -4.73
C ALA A 59 9.06 10.61 -6.10
N ASP A 60 10.05 9.71 -6.15
CA ASP A 60 10.61 9.22 -7.42
C ASP A 60 9.54 8.53 -8.28
N LEU A 61 8.64 7.78 -7.63
CA LEU A 61 7.51 7.17 -8.31
C LEU A 61 6.54 8.24 -8.85
N ARG A 62 6.28 9.30 -8.08
CA ARG A 62 5.38 10.37 -8.49
C ARG A 62 5.88 11.06 -9.75
N ASP A 63 7.16 11.41 -9.82
CA ASP A 63 7.76 12.06 -10.99
C ASP A 63 7.54 11.25 -12.28
N VAL A 64 7.64 9.92 -12.19
CA VAL A 64 7.40 9.04 -13.35
C VAL A 64 5.91 8.87 -13.66
N ILE A 65 5.04 8.84 -12.66
CA ILE A 65 3.59 8.80 -12.89
C ILE A 65 3.12 10.09 -13.58
N GLU A 66 3.62 11.25 -13.17
CA GLU A 66 3.33 12.54 -13.83
C GLU A 66 3.83 12.56 -15.27
N THR A 67 5.04 12.04 -15.51
CA THR A 67 5.57 11.89 -16.87
C THR A 67 4.70 10.96 -17.72
N TYR A 68 4.23 9.85 -17.15
CA TYR A 68 3.31 8.93 -17.82
C TYR A 68 1.96 9.62 -18.12
N GLU A 69 1.37 10.29 -17.13
CA GLU A 69 0.08 11.01 -17.25
C GLU A 69 0.12 12.00 -18.42
N ALA A 70 1.19 12.81 -18.51
CA ALA A 70 1.37 13.79 -19.57
C ALA A 70 1.37 13.19 -20.99
N SER A 71 1.73 11.91 -21.12
CA SER A 71 1.75 11.16 -22.39
C SER A 71 0.57 10.21 -22.57
N ALA A 72 -0.26 10.04 -21.54
CA ALA A 72 -1.35 9.08 -21.54
C ALA A 72 -2.46 9.47 -22.51
N ALA A 73 -3.25 8.50 -22.96
CA ALA A 73 -4.43 8.77 -23.77
C ALA A 73 -5.37 9.74 -23.01
N PRO A 74 -6.09 10.66 -23.68
CA PRO A 74 -6.86 11.71 -23.01
C PRO A 74 -7.85 11.19 -21.96
N ARG A 75 -8.44 10.02 -22.19
CA ARG A 75 -9.34 9.37 -21.23
C ARG A 75 -8.62 8.91 -19.96
N THR A 76 -7.42 8.33 -20.10
CA THR A 76 -6.63 7.84 -18.98
C THR A 76 -6.07 9.01 -18.18
N HIS A 77 -5.52 10.03 -18.86
CA HIS A 77 -5.10 11.28 -18.21
C HIS A 77 -6.24 11.87 -17.40
N ALA A 78 -7.43 12.08 -18.00
CA ALA A 78 -8.56 12.64 -17.27
C ALA A 78 -8.98 11.79 -16.06
N ALA A 79 -8.91 10.46 -16.16
CA ALA A 79 -9.22 9.56 -15.06
C ALA A 79 -8.19 9.66 -13.91
N MET A 80 -6.90 9.79 -14.24
CA MET A 80 -5.82 10.00 -13.27
C MET A 80 -6.02 11.31 -12.50
N SER A 81 -6.18 12.43 -13.22
CA SER A 81 -6.36 13.75 -12.59
C SER A 81 -7.62 13.81 -11.70
N VAL A 82 -8.73 13.20 -12.14
CA VAL A 82 -9.97 13.13 -11.34
C VAL A 82 -9.78 12.25 -10.09
N ALA A 83 -9.07 11.13 -10.22
CA ALA A 83 -8.81 10.23 -9.10
C ALA A 83 -7.94 10.90 -8.03
N GLU A 84 -6.85 11.57 -8.43
CA GLU A 84 -6.00 12.34 -7.51
C GLU A 84 -6.81 13.43 -6.81
N ALA A 85 -7.50 14.27 -7.58
CA ALA A 85 -8.29 15.37 -7.03
C ALA A 85 -9.37 14.86 -6.04
N GLY A 86 -10.07 13.78 -6.39
CA GLY A 86 -11.11 13.20 -5.54
C GLY A 86 -10.57 12.58 -4.25
N ARG A 87 -9.47 11.84 -4.32
CA ARG A 87 -8.92 11.12 -3.16
C ARG A 87 -8.11 12.03 -2.24
N CYS A 88 -7.42 13.02 -2.79
CA CYS A 88 -6.42 13.79 -2.08
C CYS A 88 -6.87 15.20 -1.68
N ALA A 89 -8.07 15.65 -2.08
CA ALA A 89 -8.59 17.00 -1.78
C ALA A 89 -8.53 17.41 -0.30
N THR A 90 -8.70 16.45 0.63
CA THR A 90 -8.75 16.71 2.08
C THR A 90 -7.61 16.08 2.85
N THR A 91 -6.66 15.45 2.15
CA THR A 91 -5.62 14.63 2.79
C THR A 91 -4.22 15.20 2.50
N MET A 92 -3.50 15.58 3.56
CA MET A 92 -2.07 15.86 3.46
C MET A 92 -1.26 14.55 3.59
N ALA A 93 -1.14 13.81 2.50
CA ALA A 93 -0.37 12.55 2.45
C ALA A 93 0.76 12.55 1.42
N GLY A 94 1.09 13.73 0.85
CA GLY A 94 2.14 13.90 -0.14
C GLY A 94 1.95 12.99 -1.37
N ALA A 95 3.07 12.64 -2.01
CA ALA A 95 3.12 11.82 -3.22
C ALA A 95 2.37 10.48 -3.08
N THR A 96 2.34 9.88 -1.89
CA THR A 96 1.68 8.60 -1.65
C THR A 96 0.19 8.64 -2.00
N CYS A 97 -0.52 9.73 -1.70
CA CYS A 97 -1.96 9.81 -2.01
C CYS A 97 -2.22 9.82 -3.52
N GLY A 98 -1.52 10.71 -4.24
CA GLY A 98 -1.63 10.82 -5.69
C GLY A 98 -1.27 9.50 -6.38
N ASN A 99 -0.12 8.93 -6.01
CA ASN A 99 0.35 7.67 -6.58
C ASN A 99 -0.70 6.55 -6.47
N VAL A 100 -1.31 6.35 -5.29
CA VAL A 100 -2.31 5.28 -5.13
C VAL A 100 -3.56 5.58 -5.96
N ALA A 101 -4.05 6.83 -5.94
CA ALA A 101 -5.23 7.23 -6.70
C ALA A 101 -5.05 6.98 -8.21
N GLU A 102 -3.91 7.36 -8.75
CA GLU A 102 -3.62 7.27 -10.17
C GLU A 102 -3.30 5.85 -10.61
N ILE A 103 -2.56 5.09 -9.80
CA ILE A 103 -2.32 3.65 -10.05
C ILE A 103 -3.65 2.90 -10.13
N GLU A 104 -4.62 3.23 -9.26
CA GLU A 104 -5.95 2.64 -9.31
C GLU A 104 -6.72 3.06 -10.58
N ALA A 105 -6.62 4.32 -11.01
CA ALA A 105 -7.22 4.80 -12.25
C ALA A 105 -6.65 4.11 -13.50
N VAL A 106 -5.31 4.03 -13.58
CA VAL A 106 -4.57 3.34 -14.64
C VAL A 106 -4.92 1.83 -14.66
N ARG A 107 -5.01 1.20 -13.48
CA ARG A 107 -5.48 -0.19 -13.36
C ARG A 107 -6.90 -0.35 -13.89
N GLY A 108 -7.82 0.55 -13.54
CA GLY A 108 -9.20 0.55 -14.04
C GLY A 108 -9.29 0.72 -15.56
N ALA A 109 -8.33 1.41 -16.16
CA ALA A 109 -8.20 1.57 -17.61
C ALA A 109 -7.50 0.39 -18.32
N GLY A 110 -6.97 -0.59 -17.59
CA GLY A 110 -6.18 -1.69 -18.17
C GLY A 110 -4.76 -1.30 -18.60
N GLU A 111 -4.29 -0.12 -18.18
CA GLU A 111 -3.04 0.51 -18.61
C GLU A 111 -1.86 0.23 -17.64
N LEU A 112 -2.10 -0.59 -16.60
CA LEU A 112 -1.08 -0.88 -15.58
C LEU A 112 0.23 -1.48 -16.16
N PRO A 113 0.21 -2.35 -17.19
CA PRO A 113 1.44 -2.79 -17.85
C PRO A 113 2.23 -1.65 -18.52
N ALA A 114 1.54 -0.66 -19.11
CA ALA A 114 2.18 0.48 -19.76
C ALA A 114 2.84 1.41 -18.73
N LEU A 115 2.16 1.68 -17.62
CA LEU A 115 2.77 2.41 -16.50
C LEU A 115 3.99 1.67 -15.94
N ALA A 116 3.89 0.35 -15.73
CA ALA A 116 5.03 -0.45 -15.26
C ALA A 116 6.22 -0.43 -16.24
N ALA A 117 5.96 -0.39 -17.55
CA ALA A 117 7.00 -0.21 -18.57
C ALA A 117 7.66 1.18 -18.49
N SER A 118 6.89 2.24 -18.26
CA SER A 118 7.40 3.60 -18.04
C SER A 118 8.34 3.65 -16.82
N VAL A 119 7.89 3.11 -15.69
CA VAL A 119 8.72 3.01 -14.47
C VAL A 119 9.97 2.16 -14.69
N CYS A 120 9.85 1.04 -15.40
CA CYS A 120 11.01 0.22 -15.77
C CYS A 120 12.03 0.98 -16.63
N ALA A 121 11.57 1.83 -17.56
CA ALA A 121 12.45 2.61 -18.41
C ALA A 121 13.14 3.75 -17.64
N ALA A 122 12.47 4.33 -16.65
CA ALA A 122 12.98 5.47 -15.88
C ALA A 122 14.11 5.12 -14.90
N PHE A 123 14.30 3.85 -14.54
CA PHE A 123 15.28 3.43 -13.53
C PHE A 123 16.15 2.26 -13.98
N VAL A 124 17.42 2.28 -13.58
CA VAL A 124 18.37 1.18 -13.81
C VAL A 124 18.13 0.05 -12.81
N LYS A 125 18.13 0.37 -11.51
CA LYS A 125 17.84 -0.54 -10.39
C LYS A 125 17.77 0.22 -9.07
N CYS A 126 17.16 -0.41 -8.06
CA CYS A 126 17.29 -0.04 -6.67
C CYS A 126 18.21 -1.02 -5.91
N ARG A 127 18.96 -0.51 -4.94
CA ARG A 127 19.83 -1.29 -4.05
C ARG A 127 19.28 -1.40 -2.63
N GLY A 128 18.30 -0.57 -2.31
CA GLY A 128 17.57 -0.55 -1.05
C GLY A 128 16.40 0.43 -1.14
N GLN A 129 15.67 0.58 -0.04
CA GLN A 129 14.56 1.53 0.09
C GLN A 129 15.03 2.95 -0.24
N SER A 130 14.41 3.57 -1.24
CA SER A 130 14.72 4.90 -1.76
C SER A 130 16.15 5.07 -2.28
N ASP A 131 16.92 3.99 -2.48
CA ASP A 131 18.24 4.01 -3.10
C ASP A 131 18.13 3.43 -4.51
N CYS A 132 17.69 4.28 -5.43
CA CYS A 132 17.41 3.93 -6.82
C CYS A 132 18.22 4.79 -7.78
N ILE A 133 18.73 4.17 -8.83
CA ILE A 133 19.51 4.84 -9.87
C ILE A 133 18.58 5.13 -11.04
N ALA A 134 18.29 6.41 -11.30
CA ALA A 134 17.55 6.84 -12.49
C ALA A 134 18.32 6.46 -13.77
N ALA A 135 17.59 6.16 -14.83
CA ALA A 135 18.17 6.03 -16.16
C ALA A 135 18.53 7.41 -16.70
N GLU A 136 19.69 7.54 -17.35
CA GLU A 136 20.03 8.77 -18.04
C GLU A 136 19.04 9.00 -19.21
N PRO A 137 18.55 10.24 -19.42
CA PRO A 137 17.79 10.54 -20.61
C PRO A 137 18.67 10.29 -21.85
N PRO A 138 18.10 9.77 -22.96
CA PRO A 138 18.87 9.48 -24.16
C PRO A 138 19.63 10.73 -24.62
N THR A 139 20.96 10.66 -24.65
CA THR A 139 21.83 11.75 -25.10
C THR A 139 21.62 11.98 -26.60
N THR A 140 20.67 12.84 -26.96
CA THR A 140 20.39 13.21 -28.35
C THR A 140 20.31 14.73 -28.49
N ALA A 141 21.43 15.41 -28.23
CA ALA A 141 21.71 16.71 -28.83
C ALA A 141 23.23 16.99 -28.80
N PRO A 142 23.89 17.20 -29.96
CA PRO A 142 25.17 17.87 -29.98
C PRO A 142 24.95 19.31 -29.50
N LYS A 143 25.77 19.78 -28.57
CA LYS A 143 25.88 21.21 -28.29
C LYS A 143 26.47 21.87 -29.53
N HIS A 144 25.68 22.71 -30.20
CA HIS A 144 26.16 23.67 -31.19
C HIS A 144 26.33 25.03 -30.52
#